data_AF-A0A963NSN7-F1
#
_entry.id   AF-A0A963NSN7-F1
#
_cell.length_a   1.000
_cell.length_b   1.000
_cell.length_c   1.000
_cell.angle_alpha   90.00
_cell.angle_beta   90.00
_cell.angle_gamma   90.00
#
_symmetry.space_group_name_H-M   'P 1'
#
loop_
_entity.id
_entity.type
_entity.pdbx_description
1 polymer ?
#
loop_
_entity_poly.entity_id
_entity_poly.type
_entity_poly.pdbx_seq_one_letter_code
_entity_poly.pdbx_strand_id
1 'polypeptide(L)'
;SELFGHERGAFTGATHARDGLVEAASGGTLFIDEVGDIPLSMQVKLLRLLETGTYRRVGSTELRHADIRVVSATHRDLAAMVDEGRFREDLYYRLSTFPIALAPLRERTGDIGLLVPALLARVAAPRQLSVSPDALALLECQPYPGNVRELRNLLERTALLCDGNCIEAEHVRLALATGPRPRKVAQPQASVGMLRPLNDEALRQALIHHQGSRAELAAHLGISERSLYRRLRALHSPAPLSSGLEKPGKSD
;
A
#
# COMPACT_ATOMS: atom_id res chain seq x y z
N SER A 1 11.18 11.96 -17.95
CA SER A 1 11.68 13.31 -18.26
C SER A 1 10.81 14.44 -17.71
N GLU A 2 9.62 14.16 -17.17
CA GLU A 2 8.70 15.21 -16.69
C GLU A 2 9.11 15.85 -15.36
N LEU A 3 9.56 15.07 -14.37
CA LEU A 3 9.87 15.62 -13.05
C LEU A 3 11.01 16.66 -13.07
N PHE A 4 12.12 16.34 -13.75
CA PHE A 4 13.34 17.17 -13.74
C PHE A 4 13.59 17.95 -15.03
N GLY A 5 12.73 17.79 -16.05
CA GLY A 5 12.94 18.36 -17.37
C GLY A 5 14.06 17.67 -18.16
N HIS A 6 14.30 18.13 -19.37
CA HIS A 6 15.34 17.59 -20.25
C HIS A 6 15.89 18.63 -21.20
N GLU A 7 17.14 18.41 -21.63
CA GLU A 7 17.78 19.18 -22.69
C GLU A 7 17.49 18.59 -24.07
N ARG A 8 17.72 19.41 -25.11
CA ARG A 8 17.65 18.94 -26.50
C ARG A 8 18.64 17.80 -26.72
N GLY A 9 18.18 16.70 -27.30
CA GLY A 9 19.00 15.53 -27.60
C GLY A 9 19.24 14.59 -26.41
N ALA A 10 18.57 14.80 -25.27
CA ALA A 10 18.75 13.96 -24.09
C ALA A 10 18.30 12.49 -24.27
N PHE A 11 17.39 12.22 -25.22
CA PHE A 11 16.92 10.89 -25.62
C PHE A 11 16.35 10.95 -27.05
N THR A 12 16.09 9.79 -27.64
CA THR A 12 15.47 9.69 -28.97
C THR A 12 14.11 10.37 -28.99
N GLY A 13 13.96 11.43 -29.79
CA GLY A 13 12.74 12.26 -29.85
C GLY A 13 12.78 13.55 -29.02
N ALA A 14 13.84 13.81 -28.27
CA ALA A 14 14.03 15.08 -27.55
C ALA A 14 14.47 16.22 -28.51
N THR A 15 13.55 16.72 -29.33
CA THR A 15 13.83 17.77 -30.33
C THR A 15 14.02 19.16 -29.74
N HIS A 16 13.48 19.42 -28.56
CA HIS A 16 13.61 20.68 -27.82
C HIS A 16 13.92 20.41 -26.34
N ALA A 17 14.47 21.42 -25.66
CA ALA A 17 14.55 21.40 -24.20
C ALA A 17 13.16 21.66 -23.60
N ARG A 18 12.87 21.05 -22.46
CA ARG A 18 11.61 21.25 -21.73
C ARG A 18 11.85 21.28 -20.23
N ASP A 19 11.26 22.29 -19.60
CA ASP A 19 11.30 22.48 -18.15
C ASP A 19 10.59 21.33 -17.43
N GLY A 20 11.06 21.04 -16.21
CA GLY A 20 10.50 19.99 -15.37
C GLY A 20 9.46 20.51 -14.39
N LEU A 21 8.69 19.59 -13.79
CA LEU A 21 7.76 19.90 -12.71
C LEU A 21 8.45 20.53 -11.49
N VAL A 22 9.69 20.13 -11.19
CA VAL A 22 10.49 20.72 -10.11
C VAL A 22 10.78 22.21 -10.36
N GLU A 23 11.08 22.55 -11.62
CA GLU A 23 11.35 23.92 -12.03
C GLU A 23 10.09 24.77 -11.95
N ALA A 24 8.98 24.24 -12.46
CA ALA A 24 7.67 24.90 -12.41
C ALA A 24 7.13 25.09 -10.99
N ALA A 25 7.50 24.22 -10.04
CA ALA A 25 7.06 24.27 -8.65
C ALA A 25 7.99 25.07 -7.73
N SER A 26 9.12 25.60 -8.23
CA SER A 26 10.09 26.35 -7.44
C SER A 26 9.44 27.57 -6.77
N GLY A 27 9.68 27.74 -5.47
CA GLY A 27 9.01 28.72 -4.60
C GLY A 27 7.62 28.28 -4.11
N GLY A 28 7.20 27.05 -4.39
CA GLY A 28 5.86 26.53 -4.11
C GLY A 28 5.84 25.12 -3.52
N THR A 29 4.81 24.35 -3.89
CA THR A 29 4.61 22.97 -3.44
C THR A 29 4.57 22.01 -4.61
N LEU A 30 5.37 20.95 -4.54
CA LEU A 30 5.36 19.83 -5.48
C LEU A 30 4.61 18.65 -4.86
N PHE A 31 3.47 18.28 -5.47
CA PHE A 31 2.72 17.08 -5.09
C PHE A 31 3.15 15.90 -5.98
N ILE A 32 3.60 14.81 -5.36
CA ILE A 32 4.00 13.58 -6.03
C ILE A 32 3.03 12.47 -5.66
N ASP A 33 2.14 12.11 -6.58
CA ASP A 33 1.29 10.93 -6.42
C ASP A 33 2.06 9.66 -6.77
N GLU A 34 1.68 8.55 -6.16
CA GLU A 34 2.25 7.22 -6.41
C GLU A 34 3.79 7.15 -6.31
N VAL A 35 4.38 7.78 -5.29
CA VAL A 35 5.86 7.85 -5.15
C VAL A 35 6.53 6.47 -5.06
N GLY A 36 5.81 5.44 -4.62
CA GLY A 36 6.29 4.05 -4.60
C GLY A 36 6.46 3.41 -5.98
N ASP A 37 5.95 4.01 -7.05
CA ASP A 37 6.06 3.51 -8.42
C ASP A 37 7.25 4.10 -9.19
N ILE A 38 8.00 5.04 -8.58
CA ILE A 38 9.13 5.68 -9.27
C ILE A 38 10.33 4.73 -9.38
N PRO A 39 11.00 4.67 -10.55
CA PRO A 39 12.20 3.85 -10.75
C PRO A 39 13.34 4.23 -9.79
N LEU A 40 14.18 3.27 -9.41
CA LEU A 40 15.36 3.49 -8.53
C LEU A 40 16.26 4.66 -9.00
N SER A 41 16.44 4.81 -10.32
CA SER A 41 17.23 5.91 -10.88
C SER A 41 16.60 7.29 -10.65
N MET A 42 15.28 7.37 -10.56
CA MET A 42 14.57 8.58 -10.18
C MET A 42 14.60 8.81 -8.67
N GLN A 43 14.59 7.75 -7.86
CA GLN A 43 14.71 7.84 -6.39
C GLN A 43 16.00 8.58 -5.99
N VAL A 44 17.14 8.26 -6.63
CA VAL A 44 18.42 8.94 -6.38
C VAL A 44 18.34 10.45 -6.69
N LYS A 45 17.68 10.82 -7.78
CA LYS A 45 17.52 12.23 -8.17
C LYS A 45 16.58 12.97 -7.22
N LEU A 46 15.51 12.32 -6.79
CA LEU A 46 14.55 12.88 -5.84
C LEU A 46 15.19 13.07 -4.45
N LEU A 47 15.99 12.10 -3.99
CA LEU A 47 16.76 12.23 -2.75
C LEU A 47 17.66 13.46 -2.79
N ARG A 48 18.44 13.63 -3.86
CA ARG A 48 19.32 14.80 -4.03
C ARG A 48 18.55 16.12 -3.94
N LEU A 49 17.39 16.19 -4.59
CA LEU A 49 16.51 17.37 -4.54
C LEU A 49 16.04 17.63 -3.10
N LEU A 50 15.62 16.60 -2.37
CA LEU A 50 15.13 16.74 -0.99
C LEU A 50 16.23 17.06 0.04
N GLU A 51 17.46 16.63 -0.21
CA GLU A 51 18.60 16.86 0.69
C GLU A 51 19.25 18.23 0.45
N THR A 52 19.47 18.58 -0.81
CA THR A 52 20.32 19.73 -1.18
C THR A 52 19.56 20.86 -1.88
N GLY A 53 18.29 20.66 -2.22
CA GLY A 53 17.55 21.58 -3.11
C GLY A 53 18.07 21.56 -4.55
N THR A 54 19.03 20.70 -4.91
CA THR A 54 19.64 20.69 -6.24
C THR A 54 19.16 19.55 -7.13
N TYR A 55 19.05 19.83 -8.42
CA TYR A 55 18.70 18.85 -9.44
C TYR A 55 19.40 19.14 -10.77
N ARG A 56 19.27 18.21 -11.72
CA ARG A 56 19.77 18.35 -13.09
C ARG A 56 18.68 17.93 -14.07
N ARG A 57 18.58 18.65 -15.19
CA ARG A 57 17.80 18.20 -16.35
C ARG A 57 18.41 16.94 -16.95
N VAL A 58 17.58 16.07 -17.51
CA VAL A 58 18.08 14.90 -18.24
C VAL A 58 18.92 15.37 -19.44
N GLY A 59 20.14 14.85 -19.57
CA GLY A 59 21.09 15.27 -20.61
C GLY A 59 21.94 16.50 -20.26
N SER A 60 21.73 17.12 -19.09
CA SER A 60 22.53 18.25 -18.62
C SER A 60 23.46 17.86 -17.46
N THR A 61 24.65 18.45 -17.42
CA THR A 61 25.57 18.41 -16.28
C THR A 61 25.41 19.62 -15.36
N GLU A 62 24.68 20.65 -15.81
CA GLU A 62 24.42 21.88 -15.06
C GLU A 62 23.57 21.58 -13.83
N LEU A 63 24.01 22.07 -12.68
CA LEU A 63 23.25 22.00 -11.44
C LEU A 63 22.30 23.18 -11.34
N ARG A 64 21.05 22.88 -10.98
CA ARG A 64 19.99 23.85 -10.73
C ARG A 64 19.52 23.73 -9.31
N HIS A 65 19.05 24.82 -8.74
CA HIS A 65 18.46 24.86 -7.40
C HIS A 65 16.96 25.10 -7.51
N ALA A 66 16.18 24.44 -6.65
CA ALA A 66 14.76 24.69 -6.47
C ALA A 66 14.44 24.62 -4.97
N ASP A 67 13.77 25.67 -4.48
CA ASP A 67 13.22 25.68 -3.13
C ASP A 67 11.76 25.22 -3.21
N ILE A 68 11.44 24.04 -2.70
CA ILE A 68 10.12 23.44 -2.83
C ILE A 68 9.70 22.74 -1.55
N ARG A 69 8.41 22.86 -1.23
CA ARG A 69 7.75 21.95 -0.30
C ARG A 69 7.32 20.69 -1.06
N VAL A 70 7.72 19.51 -0.61
CA VAL A 70 7.26 18.25 -1.19
C VAL A 70 6.14 17.65 -0.37
N VAL A 71 5.05 17.27 -1.04
CA VAL A 71 3.98 16.45 -0.49
C VAL A 71 3.89 15.20 -1.35
N SER A 72 3.93 14.01 -0.76
CA SER A 72 3.89 12.77 -1.51
C SER A 72 2.79 11.84 -1.02
N ALA A 73 2.25 11.03 -1.92
CA ALA A 73 1.25 10.01 -1.63
C ALA A 73 1.66 8.68 -2.28
N THR A 74 1.22 7.58 -1.68
CA THR A 74 1.36 6.24 -2.27
C THR A 74 0.35 5.28 -1.67
N HIS A 75 -0.05 4.27 -2.47
CA HIS A 75 -0.85 3.14 -2.03
C HIS A 75 0.02 1.92 -1.64
N ARG A 76 1.34 2.01 -1.80
CA ARG A 76 2.30 0.92 -1.54
C ARG A 76 2.89 1.05 -0.13
N ASP A 77 3.23 -0.08 0.46
CA ASP A 77 4.01 -0.12 1.69
C ASP A 77 5.49 0.12 1.38
N LEU A 78 5.94 1.36 1.59
CA LEU A 78 7.32 1.75 1.31
C LEU A 78 8.32 1.04 2.24
N ALA A 79 7.93 0.71 3.48
CA ALA A 79 8.83 0.02 4.40
C ALA A 79 9.11 -1.41 3.90
N ALA A 80 8.06 -2.13 3.48
CA ALA A 80 8.23 -3.44 2.85
C ALA A 80 9.05 -3.35 1.54
N MET A 81 8.87 -2.28 0.75
CA MET A 81 9.66 -2.09 -0.47
C MET A 81 11.14 -1.79 -0.19
N VAL A 82 11.47 -1.17 0.95
CA VAL A 82 12.85 -0.98 1.40
C VAL A 82 13.47 -2.34 1.72
N ASP A 83 12.78 -3.20 2.47
CA ASP A 83 13.24 -4.55 2.81
C ASP A 83 13.48 -5.42 1.56
N GLU A 84 12.70 -5.19 0.49
CA GLU A 84 12.82 -5.87 -0.80
C GLU A 84 13.85 -5.23 -1.75
N GLY A 85 14.48 -4.12 -1.36
CA GLY A 85 15.44 -3.38 -2.19
C GLY A 85 14.82 -2.67 -3.41
N ARG A 86 13.49 -2.51 -3.43
CA ARG A 86 12.75 -1.81 -4.50
C ARG A 86 12.58 -0.32 -4.22
N PHE A 87 12.80 0.10 -2.98
CA PHE A 87 12.80 1.49 -2.56
C PHE A 87 14.03 1.76 -1.70
N ARG A 88 14.63 2.94 -1.85
CA ARG A 88 15.81 3.29 -1.05
C ARG A 88 15.41 3.74 0.35
N GLU A 89 16.14 3.21 1.33
CA GLU A 89 15.95 3.54 2.75
C GLU A 89 16.15 5.05 3.03
N ASP A 90 17.20 5.64 2.46
CA ASP A 90 17.51 7.07 2.60
C ASP A 90 16.35 7.98 2.15
N LEU A 91 15.77 7.69 0.98
CA LEU A 91 14.62 8.41 0.46
C LEU A 91 13.36 8.18 1.30
N TYR A 92 13.16 6.95 1.79
CA TYR A 92 12.01 6.62 2.63
C TYR A 92 11.97 7.49 3.89
N TYR A 93 13.09 7.61 4.59
CA TYR A 93 13.17 8.44 5.79
C TYR A 93 13.00 9.93 5.48
N ARG A 94 13.50 10.41 4.33
CA ARG A 94 13.33 11.82 3.95
C ARG A 94 11.89 12.18 3.61
N LEU A 95 11.17 11.28 2.92
CA LEU A 95 9.75 11.48 2.59
C LEU A 95 8.83 11.28 3.79
N SER A 96 9.15 10.33 4.67
CA SER A 96 8.30 9.93 5.81
C SER A 96 8.50 10.79 7.05
N THR A 97 8.87 12.07 6.87
CA THR A 97 9.07 13.02 7.99
C THR A 97 7.77 13.26 8.76
N PHE A 98 6.64 13.35 8.05
CA PHE A 98 5.31 13.52 8.65
C PHE A 98 4.28 12.64 7.92
N PRO A 99 4.16 11.36 8.30
CA PRO A 99 3.25 10.43 7.63
C PRO A 99 1.80 10.72 8.02
N ILE A 100 0.91 10.77 7.01
CA ILE A 100 -0.54 10.86 7.19
C ILE A 100 -1.17 9.59 6.64
N ALA A 101 -1.71 8.75 7.52
CA ALA A 101 -2.47 7.58 7.11
C ALA A 101 -3.89 7.98 6.70
N LEU A 102 -4.27 7.68 5.46
CA LEU A 102 -5.64 7.89 4.99
C LEU A 102 -6.47 6.65 5.23
N ALA A 103 -7.42 6.74 6.16
CA ALA A 103 -8.35 5.66 6.43
C ALA A 103 -9.26 5.39 5.20
N PRO A 104 -9.46 4.11 4.83
CA PRO A 104 -10.38 3.75 3.77
C PRO A 104 -11.83 4.06 4.16
N LEU A 105 -12.70 4.21 3.18
CA LEU A 105 -14.09 4.64 3.35
C LEU A 105 -14.88 3.71 4.29
N ARG A 106 -14.60 2.40 4.25
CA ARG A 106 -15.22 1.39 5.14
C ARG A 106 -14.92 1.59 6.63
N GLU A 107 -13.84 2.30 6.97
CA GLU A 107 -13.45 2.62 8.34
C GLU A 107 -13.98 4.01 8.77
N ARG A 108 -14.66 4.71 7.86
CA ARG A 108 -15.20 6.07 8.04
C ARG A 108 -16.74 6.03 8.08
N THR A 109 -17.28 5.32 9.08
CA THR A 109 -18.73 5.19 9.26
C THR A 109 -19.40 6.56 9.40
N GLY A 110 -20.50 6.79 8.67
CA GLY A 110 -21.23 8.06 8.68
C GLY A 110 -20.80 9.06 7.60
N ASP A 111 -19.62 8.89 6.98
CA ASP A 111 -19.16 9.80 5.93
C ASP A 111 -19.95 9.65 4.63
N ILE A 112 -20.51 8.47 4.35
CA ILE A 112 -21.25 8.18 3.12
C ILE A 112 -22.46 9.11 2.99
N GLY A 113 -23.22 9.33 4.07
CA GLY A 113 -24.34 10.27 4.09
C GLY A 113 -23.96 11.70 3.69
N LEU A 114 -22.75 12.16 4.06
CA LEU A 114 -22.23 13.47 3.69
C LEU A 114 -21.62 13.51 2.29
N LEU A 115 -20.99 12.41 1.87
CA LEU A 115 -20.32 12.31 0.57
C LEU A 115 -21.31 12.15 -0.58
N VAL A 116 -22.42 11.44 -0.36
CA VAL A 116 -23.41 11.14 -1.41
C VAL A 116 -23.97 12.40 -2.08
N PRO A 117 -24.47 13.42 -1.35
CA PRO A 117 -24.95 14.65 -1.96
C PRO A 117 -23.88 15.38 -2.78
N ALA A 118 -22.65 15.47 -2.23
CA ALA A 118 -21.54 16.16 -2.88
C ALA A 118 -21.06 15.44 -4.15
N LEU A 119 -21.09 14.11 -4.16
CA LEU A 119 -20.72 13.31 -5.33
C LEU A 119 -21.83 13.34 -6.38
N LEU A 120 -23.11 13.23 -5.99
CA LEU A 120 -24.25 13.32 -6.91
C LEU A 120 -24.30 14.67 -7.64
N ALA A 121 -24.04 15.77 -6.93
CA ALA A 121 -23.94 17.10 -7.54
C ALA A 121 -22.89 17.18 -8.67
N ARG A 122 -21.85 16.31 -8.64
CA ARG A 122 -20.81 16.26 -9.66
C ARG A 122 -21.11 15.28 -10.79
N VAL A 123 -21.75 14.15 -10.52
CA VAL A 123 -21.97 13.09 -11.51
C VAL A 123 -23.34 13.16 -12.20
N ALA A 124 -24.32 13.83 -11.60
CA ALA A 124 -25.67 13.94 -12.14
C ALA A 124 -25.98 15.32 -12.74
N ALA A 125 -25.06 16.30 -12.65
CA ALA A 125 -25.29 17.64 -13.17
C ALA A 125 -25.69 17.62 -14.67
N PRO A 126 -26.71 18.40 -15.09
CA PRO A 126 -27.43 19.42 -14.32
C PRO A 126 -28.61 18.89 -13.47
N ARG A 127 -28.91 17.58 -13.49
CA ARG A 127 -30.00 17.00 -12.70
C ARG A 127 -29.68 17.04 -11.21
N GLN A 128 -30.63 17.47 -10.41
CA GLN A 128 -30.57 17.39 -8.96
C GLN A 128 -31.28 16.12 -8.51
N LEU A 129 -30.51 15.12 -8.08
CA LEU A 129 -31.04 13.86 -7.59
C LEU A 129 -30.99 13.84 -6.07
N SER A 130 -32.11 13.51 -5.43
CA SER A 130 -32.16 13.12 -4.02
C SER A 130 -31.93 11.61 -3.88
N VAL A 131 -31.66 11.17 -2.66
CA VAL A 131 -31.51 9.74 -2.32
C VAL A 131 -32.50 9.41 -1.23
N SER A 132 -33.30 8.37 -1.44
CA SER A 132 -34.22 7.86 -0.42
C SER A 132 -33.45 7.30 0.78
N PRO A 133 -34.04 7.26 1.99
CA PRO A 133 -33.40 6.67 3.16
C PRO A 133 -32.97 5.21 2.93
N ASP A 134 -33.79 4.42 2.24
CA ASP A 134 -33.50 3.01 1.94
C ASP A 134 -32.33 2.86 0.97
N ALA A 135 -32.24 3.73 -0.04
CA ALA A 135 -31.09 3.75 -0.94
C ALA A 135 -29.81 4.16 -0.21
N LEU A 136 -29.89 5.14 0.70
CA LEU A 136 -28.74 5.56 1.50
C LEU A 136 -28.24 4.43 2.41
N ALA A 137 -29.14 3.74 3.11
CA ALA A 137 -28.80 2.60 3.96
C ALA A 137 -28.10 1.48 3.16
N LEU A 138 -28.55 1.22 1.92
CA LEU A 138 -27.89 0.25 1.04
C LEU A 138 -26.49 0.69 0.63
N LEU A 139 -26.28 1.98 0.34
CA LEU A 139 -24.97 2.54 0.05
C LEU A 139 -24.04 2.41 1.27
N GLU A 140 -24.52 2.75 2.46
CA GLU A 140 -23.76 2.66 3.71
C GLU A 140 -23.26 1.25 4.04
N CYS A 141 -24.00 0.22 3.63
CA CYS A 141 -23.64 -1.18 3.87
C CYS A 141 -22.61 -1.74 2.87
N GLN A 142 -22.18 -0.99 1.86
CA GLN A 142 -21.22 -1.49 0.87
C GLN A 142 -19.76 -1.41 1.37
N PRO A 143 -18.89 -2.36 0.98
CA PRO A 143 -17.51 -2.45 1.49
C PRO A 143 -16.51 -1.46 0.87
N TYR A 144 -16.84 -0.83 -0.26
CA TYR A 144 -16.02 0.13 -1.01
C TYR A 144 -14.49 -0.13 -1.00
N PRO A 145 -13.99 -1.27 -1.52
CA PRO A 145 -12.55 -1.50 -1.67
C PRO A 145 -11.81 -0.39 -2.45
N GLY A 146 -12.47 0.25 -3.42
CA GLY A 146 -11.96 1.41 -4.16
C GLY A 146 -12.20 2.76 -3.51
N ASN A 147 -12.63 2.79 -2.24
CA ASN A 147 -12.97 3.99 -1.47
C ASN A 147 -13.98 4.90 -2.21
N VAL A 148 -13.77 6.21 -2.12
CA VAL A 148 -14.63 7.25 -2.69
C VAL A 148 -14.79 7.10 -4.21
N ARG A 149 -13.78 6.57 -4.93
CA ARG A 149 -13.89 6.34 -6.39
C ARG A 149 -14.96 5.30 -6.71
N GLU A 150 -15.04 4.24 -5.92
CA GLU A 150 -16.06 3.20 -6.12
C GLU A 150 -17.45 3.69 -5.77
N LEU A 151 -17.59 4.45 -4.68
CA LEU A 151 -18.84 5.15 -4.34
C LEU A 151 -19.28 6.08 -5.47
N ARG A 152 -18.37 6.92 -6.00
CA ARG A 152 -18.65 7.81 -7.13
C ARG A 152 -19.15 7.02 -8.35
N ASN A 153 -18.47 5.95 -8.74
CA ASN A 153 -18.85 5.15 -9.90
C ASN A 153 -20.19 4.43 -9.69
N LEU A 154 -20.49 3.99 -8.46
CA LEU A 154 -21.79 3.43 -8.12
C LEU A 154 -22.88 4.49 -8.25
N LEU A 155 -22.69 5.68 -7.69
CA LEU A 155 -23.64 6.79 -7.80
C LEU A 155 -23.86 7.24 -9.24
N GLU A 156 -22.81 7.28 -10.06
CA GLU A 156 -22.90 7.58 -11.50
C GLU A 156 -23.78 6.56 -12.23
N ARG A 157 -23.62 5.25 -11.97
CA ARG A 157 -24.51 4.21 -12.52
C ARG A 157 -25.93 4.35 -12.01
N THR A 158 -26.11 4.55 -10.71
CA THR A 158 -27.44 4.70 -10.12
C THR A 158 -28.17 5.92 -10.69
N ALA A 159 -27.48 7.03 -10.92
CA ALA A 159 -28.04 8.23 -11.54
C ALA A 159 -28.50 8.00 -12.99
N LEU A 160 -27.79 7.15 -13.75
CA LEU A 160 -28.19 6.76 -15.11
C LEU A 160 -29.42 5.85 -15.13
N LEU A 161 -29.62 5.04 -14.10
CA LEU A 161 -30.76 4.13 -13.97
C LEU A 161 -32.00 4.80 -13.39
N CYS A 162 -31.83 5.97 -12.76
CA CYS A 162 -32.92 6.75 -12.20
C CYS A 162 -33.52 7.63 -13.29
N ASP A 163 -34.75 7.35 -13.71
CA ASP A 163 -35.50 8.19 -14.65
C ASP A 163 -36.07 9.45 -13.97
N GLY A 164 -36.36 9.37 -12.67
CA GLY A 164 -36.89 10.47 -11.86
C GLY A 164 -35.83 11.35 -11.18
N ASN A 165 -36.25 12.07 -10.15
CA ASN A 165 -35.36 12.93 -9.34
C ASN A 165 -35.00 12.33 -7.98
N CYS A 166 -35.49 11.13 -7.65
CA CYS A 166 -35.21 10.43 -6.41
C CYS A 166 -34.60 9.06 -6.69
N ILE A 167 -33.41 8.83 -6.15
CA ILE A 167 -32.75 7.53 -6.18
C ILE A 167 -33.38 6.64 -5.10
N GLU A 168 -34.22 5.72 -5.57
CA GLU A 168 -34.77 4.62 -4.78
C GLU A 168 -33.81 3.42 -4.64
N ALA A 169 -34.06 2.58 -3.64
CA ALA A 169 -33.25 1.41 -3.32
C ALA A 169 -33.08 0.43 -4.50
N GLU A 170 -34.09 0.32 -5.37
CA GLU A 170 -34.05 -0.53 -6.56
C GLU A 170 -32.98 -0.09 -7.57
N HIS A 171 -32.78 1.22 -7.76
CA HIS A 171 -31.74 1.74 -8.64
C HIS A 171 -30.35 1.37 -8.13
N VAL A 172 -30.14 1.45 -6.80
CA VAL A 172 -28.87 1.06 -6.16
C VAL A 172 -28.63 -0.43 -6.34
N ARG A 173 -29.64 -1.28 -6.11
CA ARG A 173 -29.52 -2.74 -6.31
C ARG A 173 -29.18 -3.08 -7.75
N LEU A 174 -29.82 -2.43 -8.72
CA LEU A 174 -29.54 -2.63 -10.13
C LEU A 174 -28.14 -2.16 -10.51
N ALA A 175 -27.69 -1.01 -9.99
CA ALA A 175 -26.34 -0.48 -10.20
C ALA A 175 -25.23 -1.35 -9.59
N LEU A 176 -25.52 -2.05 -8.49
CA LEU A 176 -24.64 -3.05 -7.88
C LEU A 176 -24.60 -4.34 -8.70
N ALA A 177 -25.73 -4.79 -9.25
CA ALA A 177 -25.83 -6.00 -10.07
C ALA A 177 -25.13 -5.86 -11.44
N THR A 178 -25.16 -4.66 -12.01
CA THR A 178 -24.60 -4.32 -13.33
C THR A 178 -23.15 -3.83 -13.26
N GLY A 179 -22.67 -3.46 -12.08
CA GLY A 179 -21.32 -2.95 -11.89
C GLY A 179 -20.24 -4.02 -11.97
N PRO A 180 -18.97 -3.62 -12.18
CA PRO A 180 -17.85 -4.53 -12.04
C PRO A 180 -17.88 -5.12 -10.62
N ARG A 181 -17.99 -6.46 -10.52
CA ARG A 181 -17.92 -7.13 -9.22
C ARG A 181 -16.56 -6.81 -8.61
N PRO A 182 -16.48 -6.37 -7.35
CA PRO A 182 -15.20 -6.21 -6.70
C PRO A 182 -14.51 -7.56 -6.83
N ARG A 183 -13.35 -7.57 -7.51
CA ARG A 183 -12.44 -8.71 -7.47
C ARG A 183 -12.23 -8.90 -5.98
N LYS A 184 -12.74 -10.01 -5.39
CA LYS A 184 -12.47 -10.32 -3.99
C LYS A 184 -10.98 -10.06 -3.88
N VAL A 185 -10.61 -9.05 -3.09
CA VAL A 185 -9.21 -8.91 -2.69
C VAL A 185 -8.98 -10.30 -2.15
N ALA A 186 -8.12 -11.06 -2.82
CA ALA A 186 -7.56 -12.20 -2.13
C ALA A 186 -6.94 -11.50 -0.93
N GLN A 187 -7.65 -11.51 0.21
CA GLN A 187 -6.99 -11.73 1.49
C GLN A 187 -5.89 -12.69 1.09
N PRO A 188 -4.60 -12.32 1.24
CA PRO A 188 -3.54 -13.24 0.89
C PRO A 188 -4.01 -14.54 1.48
N GLN A 189 -4.45 -15.45 0.61
CA GLN A 189 -4.69 -16.79 1.03
C GLN A 189 -3.28 -17.07 1.45
N ALA A 190 -3.11 -17.16 2.75
CA ALA A 190 -1.96 -17.73 3.33
C ALA A 190 -1.91 -19.12 2.67
N SER A 191 -1.30 -19.17 1.50
CA SER A 191 -0.35 -20.18 1.10
C SER A 191 0.90 -20.02 1.96
N VAL A 192 0.73 -19.72 3.26
CA VAL A 192 1.18 -20.66 4.27
C VAL A 192 0.57 -22.00 3.86
N GLY A 193 1.24 -22.68 2.92
CA GLY A 193 0.98 -24.08 2.63
C GLY A 193 0.83 -24.73 3.98
N MET A 194 -0.35 -25.31 4.23
CA MET A 194 -0.77 -25.88 5.50
C MET A 194 0.46 -26.52 6.13
N LEU A 195 1.07 -25.80 7.07
CA LEU A 195 1.97 -26.39 8.03
C LEU A 195 1.01 -27.25 8.83
N ARG A 196 0.79 -28.49 8.36
CA ARG A 196 0.51 -29.57 9.28
C ARG A 196 1.50 -29.35 10.42
N PRO A 197 1.05 -29.26 11.68
CA PRO A 197 1.98 -29.31 12.77
C PRO A 197 2.68 -30.66 12.65
N LEU A 198 3.83 -30.69 11.98
CA LEU A 198 4.84 -31.71 12.16
C LEU A 198 5.20 -31.58 13.63
N ASN A 199 4.64 -32.48 14.43
CA ASN A 199 4.93 -32.58 15.86
C ASN A 199 6.45 -32.68 16.03
N ASP A 200 6.98 -32.03 17.06
CA ASP A 200 8.42 -32.03 17.33
C ASP A 200 9.00 -33.45 17.45
N GLU A 201 8.17 -34.41 17.84
CA GLU A 201 8.52 -35.83 17.87
C GLU A 201 8.72 -36.44 16.48
N ALA A 202 7.90 -36.08 15.50
CA ALA A 202 8.07 -36.50 14.12
C ALA A 202 9.33 -35.89 13.49
N LEU A 203 9.68 -34.65 13.89
CA LEU A 203 10.92 -34.00 13.47
C LEU A 203 12.15 -34.68 14.09
N ARG A 204 12.10 -35.07 15.37
CA ARG A 204 13.17 -35.84 16.03
C ARG A 204 13.36 -37.21 15.39
N GLN A 205 12.29 -37.93 15.11
CA GLN A 205 12.37 -39.22 14.42
C GLN A 205 12.94 -39.09 13.00
N ALA A 206 12.51 -38.06 12.26
CA ALA A 206 13.07 -37.77 10.94
C ALA A 206 14.58 -37.44 11.00
N LEU A 207 15.05 -36.77 12.06
CA LEU A 207 16.48 -36.51 12.27
C LEU A 207 17.29 -37.77 12.60
N ILE A 208 16.71 -38.73 13.32
CA ILE A 208 17.39 -39.98 13.67
C ILE A 208 17.53 -40.90 12.45
N HIS A 209 16.53 -40.92 11.56
CA HIS A 209 16.49 -41.84 10.42
C HIS A 209 17.04 -41.25 9.11
N HIS A 210 17.31 -39.96 9.03
CA HIS A 210 17.79 -39.30 7.81
C HIS A 210 19.31 -39.20 7.75
N GLN A 211 19.93 -39.87 6.78
CA GLN A 211 21.39 -39.86 6.54
C GLN A 211 21.84 -38.87 5.46
N GLY A 212 20.93 -38.04 4.93
CA GLY A 212 21.21 -37.03 3.90
C GLY A 212 21.43 -35.61 4.43
N SER A 213 21.58 -34.65 3.50
CA SER A 213 21.77 -33.23 3.81
C SER A 213 20.52 -32.57 4.41
N ARG A 214 20.70 -31.46 5.13
CA ARG A 214 19.57 -30.71 5.73
C ARG A 214 18.61 -30.14 4.68
N ALA A 215 19.10 -29.85 3.48
CA ALA A 215 18.28 -29.39 2.36
C ALA A 215 17.36 -30.51 1.85
N GLU A 216 17.84 -31.75 1.77
CA GLU A 216 17.04 -32.93 1.39
C GLU A 216 15.96 -33.22 2.43
N LEU A 217 16.30 -33.11 3.72
CA LEU A 217 15.33 -33.27 4.81
C LEU A 217 14.23 -32.20 4.76
N ALA A 218 14.58 -30.94 4.46
CA ALA A 218 13.62 -29.86 4.33
C ALA A 218 12.64 -30.12 3.17
N ALA A 219 13.17 -30.57 2.03
CA ALA A 219 12.37 -30.95 0.87
C ALA A 219 11.44 -32.14 1.17
N HIS A 220 11.94 -33.18 1.84
CA HIS A 220 11.15 -34.35 2.24
C HIS A 220 10.03 -33.99 3.22
N LEU A 221 10.25 -33.01 4.10
CA LEU A 221 9.25 -32.51 5.05
C LEU A 221 8.31 -31.45 4.47
N GLY A 222 8.49 -31.06 3.20
CA GLY A 222 7.67 -30.03 2.54
C GLY A 222 7.83 -28.64 3.16
N ILE A 223 8.97 -28.34 3.79
CA ILE A 223 9.26 -27.06 4.44
C ILE A 223 10.49 -26.41 3.82
N SER A 224 10.60 -25.08 3.94
CA SER A 224 11.83 -24.39 3.53
C SER A 224 12.98 -24.71 4.49
N GLU A 225 14.22 -24.71 3.99
CA GLU A 225 15.42 -24.94 4.78
C GLU A 225 15.55 -23.93 5.94
N ARG A 226 15.15 -22.67 5.71
CA ARG A 226 15.08 -21.62 6.74
C ARG A 226 14.10 -21.97 7.86
N SER A 227 12.98 -22.61 7.55
CA SER A 227 11.99 -23.05 8.53
C SER A 227 12.48 -24.25 9.34
N LEU A 228 13.21 -25.18 8.69
CA LEU A 228 13.89 -26.30 9.35
C LEU A 228 14.95 -25.78 10.35
N TYR A 229 15.83 -24.86 9.93
CA TYR A 229 16.84 -24.25 10.81
C TYR A 229 16.23 -23.56 12.03
N ARG A 230 15.12 -22.82 11.85
CA ARG A 230 14.42 -22.16 12.95
C ARG A 230 13.88 -23.16 13.97
N ARG A 231 13.29 -24.27 13.51
CA ARG A 231 12.78 -25.34 14.39
C ARG A 231 13.90 -26.10 15.11
N LEU A 232 15.01 -26.40 14.41
CA LEU A 232 16.19 -27.01 15.02
C LEU A 232 16.77 -26.12 16.12
N ARG A 233 16.85 -24.79 15.92
CA ARG A 233 17.28 -23.86 16.97
C ARG A 233 16.34 -23.88 18.18
N ALA A 234 15.03 -23.94 17.95
CA ALA A 234 14.05 -24.01 19.03
C ALA A 234 14.18 -25.30 19.86
N LEU A 235 14.51 -26.44 19.22
CA LEU A 235 14.77 -27.71 19.91
C LEU A 235 16.10 -27.76 20.68
N HIS A 236 17.10 -26.97 20.28
CA HIS A 236 18.43 -26.92 20.91
C HIS A 236 18.60 -25.76 21.90
N SER A 237 17.56 -24.94 22.13
CA SER A 237 17.63 -23.89 23.15
C SER A 237 17.44 -24.53 24.53
N PRO A 238 18.43 -24.50 25.44
CA PRO A 238 18.20 -24.92 26.81
C PRO A 238 17.15 -23.98 27.41
N ALA A 239 16.06 -24.55 27.94
CA ALA A 239 15.07 -23.80 28.67
C ALA A 239 15.74 -23.03 29.83
N PRO A 240 15.36 -21.77 30.10
CA PRO A 240 15.91 -21.06 31.25
C PRO A 240 15.48 -21.77 32.54
N LEU A 241 16.46 -22.16 33.35
CA LEU A 241 16.29 -22.64 34.72
C LEU A 241 15.50 -21.59 35.50
N SER A 242 14.30 -21.96 35.94
CA SER A 242 13.51 -21.22 36.92
C SER A 242 14.24 -21.23 38.26
N SER A 243 15.01 -20.18 38.57
CA SER A 243 15.53 -19.92 39.91
C SER A 243 14.42 -19.31 40.77
N GLY A 244 13.66 -20.18 41.44
CA GLY A 244 12.83 -19.81 42.58
C GLY A 244 13.72 -19.38 43.74
N LEU A 245 13.76 -18.07 44.02
CA LEU A 245 14.25 -17.52 45.28
C LEU A 245 13.17 -17.67 46.35
N GLU A 246 13.10 -18.83 47.01
CA GLU A 246 12.53 -18.91 48.34
C GLU A 246 13.63 -18.66 49.38
N LYS A 247 13.48 -17.58 50.15
CA LYS A 247 14.31 -17.29 51.33
C LYS A 247 13.84 -18.18 52.50
N PRO A 248 14.73 -18.84 53.25
CA PRO A 248 14.35 -19.41 54.53
C PRO A 248 14.35 -18.31 55.61
N GLY A 249 13.29 -18.29 56.41
CA GLY A 249 13.22 -17.51 57.65
C GLY A 249 14.06 -18.13 58.77
N LYS A 250 14.71 -17.27 59.55
CA LYS A 250 15.11 -17.46 60.95
C LYS A 250 14.36 -16.38 61.73
N SER A 251 13.36 -16.67 62.58
CA SER A 251 13.49 -17.03 64.00
C SER A 251 14.67 -16.36 64.72
N ASP A 252 14.36 -15.25 65.40
CA ASP A 252 14.52 -15.10 66.84
C ASP A 252 13.12 -14.93 67.45
#